data_AF-A0A3B0YNM7-F1
#
_entry.id   AF-A0A3B0YNM7-F1
#
_cell.length_a   1.000
_cell.length_b   1.000
_cell.length_c   1.000
_cell.angle_alpha   90.00
_cell.angle_beta   90.00
_cell.angle_gamma   90.00
#
_symmetry.space_group_name_H-M   'P 1'
#
loop_
_entity.id
_entity.type
_entity.pdbx_description
1 polymer ?
#
loop_
_entity_poly.entity_id
_entity_poly.type
_entity_poly.pdbx_seq_one_letter_code
_entity_poly.pdbx_strand_id
1 'polypeptide(L)'
;MGVSIWQLVIITFILGIIVFGVWLNVRILNKAGYSGWWAAILFVPVVNIIMIWVFAFSKWPILNQRRSVSTSKESDEAGELYAIAWRELESENYHESVWAKAFAHANGNEAAAKAGYIELRVSQLLEAEAVEAVRAQRKRCPSCNADVTEAQAVCGSCNKVLPWSQ
;
A
#
# COMPACT_ATOMS: atom_id res chain seq x y z
N MET A 1 -58.94 -11.91 -24.48
CA MET A 1 -57.92 -10.97 -24.97
C MET A 1 -56.63 -11.76 -25.16
N GLY A 2 -56.25 -12.05 -26.41
CA GLY A 2 -55.08 -12.88 -26.70
C GLY A 2 -53.78 -12.09 -26.52
N VAL A 3 -52.77 -12.69 -25.91
CA VAL A 3 -51.43 -12.11 -25.81
C VAL A 3 -50.79 -12.20 -27.19
N SER A 4 -50.47 -11.06 -27.81
CA SER A 4 -49.87 -11.02 -29.14
C SER A 4 -48.43 -11.53 -29.10
N ILE A 5 -47.98 -12.24 -30.14
CA ILE A 5 -46.60 -12.77 -30.24
C ILE A 5 -45.54 -11.68 -30.00
N TRP A 6 -45.81 -10.46 -30.48
CA TRP A 6 -44.97 -9.29 -30.23
C TRP A 6 -44.81 -8.93 -28.74
N GLN A 7 -45.84 -9.13 -27.92
CA GLN A 7 -45.76 -8.90 -26.48
C GLN A 7 -44.85 -9.94 -25.81
N LEU A 8 -44.88 -11.21 -26.26
CA LEU A 8 -43.96 -12.23 -25.76
C LEU A 8 -42.51 -11.92 -26.12
N VAL A 9 -42.24 -11.39 -27.32
CA VAL A 9 -40.90 -10.95 -27.72
C VAL A 9 -40.40 -9.82 -26.84
N ILE A 10 -41.26 -8.81 -26.59
CA ILE A 10 -40.94 -7.66 -25.73
C ILE A 10 -40.69 -8.13 -24.28
N ILE A 11 -41.56 -8.98 -23.73
CA ILE A 11 -41.42 -9.52 -22.37
C ILE A 11 -40.11 -10.30 -22.24
N THR A 12 -39.80 -11.17 -23.20
CA THR A 12 -38.57 -11.98 -23.18
C THR A 12 -37.32 -11.09 -23.24
N PHE A 13 -37.34 -10.04 -24.05
CA PHE A 13 -36.23 -9.09 -24.15
C PHE A 13 -36.02 -8.29 -22.85
N ILE A 14 -37.11 -7.80 -22.25
CA ILE A 14 -37.07 -7.11 -20.95
C ILE A 14 -36.55 -8.04 -19.85
N LEU A 15 -37.02 -9.28 -19.81
CA LEU A 15 -36.61 -10.26 -18.81
C LEU A 15 -35.12 -10.60 -18.95
N GLY A 16 -34.60 -10.70 -20.18
CA GLY A 16 -33.17 -10.85 -20.46
C GLY A 16 -32.32 -9.68 -19.94
N ILE A 17 -32.78 -8.43 -20.16
CA ILE A 17 -32.09 -7.22 -19.64
C ILE A 17 -32.07 -7.22 -18.11
N ILE A 18 -33.18 -7.60 -17.47
CA ILE A 18 -33.26 -7.68 -16.00
C ILE A 18 -32.28 -8.71 -15.47
N VAL A 19 -32.24 -9.92 -16.05
CA VAL A 19 -31.32 -10.98 -15.63
C VAL A 19 -29.86 -10.56 -15.84
N PHE A 20 -29.54 -9.96 -16.98
CA PHE A 20 -28.20 -9.47 -17.27
C PHE A 20 -27.76 -8.35 -16.31
N GLY A 21 -28.67 -7.41 -16.01
CA GLY A 21 -28.45 -6.35 -15.04
C GLY A 21 -28.20 -6.91 -13.64
N VAL A 22 -29.02 -7.85 -13.17
CA VAL A 22 -28.82 -8.51 -11.87
C VAL A 22 -27.47 -9.24 -11.83
N TRP A 23 -27.09 -9.94 -12.90
CA TRP A 23 -25.81 -10.65 -12.98
C TRP A 23 -24.60 -9.72 -12.89
N LEU A 24 -24.61 -8.61 -13.65
CA LEU A 24 -23.57 -7.58 -13.60
C LEU A 24 -23.47 -6.96 -12.21
N ASN A 25 -24.61 -6.63 -11.60
CA ASN A 25 -24.65 -6.02 -10.28
C ASN A 25 -24.12 -6.97 -9.20
N VAL A 26 -24.54 -8.24 -9.16
CA VAL A 26 -23.99 -9.23 -8.22
C VAL A 26 -22.47 -9.34 -8.36
N ARG A 27 -21.96 -9.32 -9.59
CA ARG A 27 -20.52 -9.32 -9.84
C ARG A 27 -19.81 -8.08 -9.29
N ILE A 28 -20.43 -6.91 -9.36
CA ILE A 28 -19.88 -5.64 -8.85
C ILE A 28 -19.96 -5.58 -7.32
N LEU A 29 -21.10 -5.94 -6.71
CA LEU A 29 -21.27 -5.95 -5.26
C LEU A 29 -20.35 -6.95 -4.56
N ASN A 30 -20.17 -8.15 -5.14
CA ASN A 30 -19.24 -9.15 -4.61
C ASN A 30 -17.79 -8.64 -4.67
N LYS A 31 -17.43 -7.85 -5.70
CA LYS A 31 -16.12 -7.18 -5.78
C LYS A 31 -15.97 -6.04 -4.78
N ALA A 32 -17.09 -5.42 -4.36
CA ALA A 32 -17.12 -4.37 -3.35
C ALA A 32 -17.19 -4.91 -1.91
N GLY A 33 -17.33 -6.22 -1.71
CA GLY A 33 -17.39 -6.85 -0.38
C GLY A 33 -18.74 -6.72 0.33
N TYR A 34 -19.80 -6.32 -0.37
CA TYR A 34 -21.16 -6.30 0.17
C TYR A 34 -21.82 -7.69 0.05
N SER A 35 -22.66 -8.05 1.02
CA SER A 35 -23.40 -9.31 1.00
C SER A 35 -24.38 -9.35 -0.18
N GLY A 36 -24.43 -10.48 -0.89
CA GLY A 36 -25.27 -10.68 -2.08
C GLY A 36 -26.78 -10.50 -1.85
N TRP A 37 -27.22 -10.35 -0.60
CA TRP A 37 -28.61 -10.06 -0.22
C TRP A 37 -29.09 -8.67 -0.70
N TRP A 38 -28.18 -7.71 -0.87
CA TRP A 38 -28.51 -6.39 -1.43
C TRP A 38 -28.97 -6.43 -2.89
N ALA A 39 -28.75 -7.56 -3.59
CA ALA A 39 -29.24 -7.74 -4.95
C ALA A 39 -30.78 -7.80 -5.04
N ALA A 40 -31.48 -8.15 -3.96
CA ALA A 40 -32.95 -8.21 -3.95
C ALA A 40 -33.60 -6.81 -4.03
N ILE A 41 -32.93 -5.77 -3.52
CA ILE A 41 -33.39 -4.39 -3.54
C ILE A 41 -33.40 -3.80 -4.97
N LEU A 42 -32.71 -4.44 -5.92
CA LEU A 42 -32.57 -4.01 -7.31
C LEU A 42 -33.74 -4.39 -8.22
N PHE A 43 -34.77 -5.10 -7.71
CA PHE A 43 -35.98 -5.40 -8.49
C PHE A 43 -36.77 -4.13 -8.87
N VAL A 44 -36.45 -2.99 -8.24
CA VAL A 44 -37.01 -1.67 -8.56
C VAL A 44 -36.03 -0.91 -9.47
N PRO A 45 -36.38 -0.62 -10.74
CA PRO A 45 -35.47 0.00 -11.71
C PRO A 45 -34.96 1.39 -11.28
N VAL A 46 -35.72 2.12 -10.47
CA VAL A 46 -35.31 3.41 -9.89
C VAL A 46 -34.12 3.25 -8.94
N VAL A 47 -34.07 2.15 -8.17
CA VAL A 47 -33.01 1.91 -7.19
C VAL A 47 -31.69 1.58 -7.87
N ASN A 48 -31.71 0.90 -9.03
CA ASN A 48 -30.51 0.62 -9.83
C ASN A 48 -29.80 1.92 -10.26
N ILE A 49 -30.55 2.93 -10.71
CA ILE A 49 -30.01 4.23 -11.12
C ILE A 49 -29.38 4.95 -9.91
N ILE A 50 -30.10 4.99 -8.78
CA ILE A 50 -29.61 5.61 -7.54
C ILE A 50 -28.34 4.89 -7.05
N MET A 51 -28.28 3.56 -7.18
CA MET A 51 -27.15 2.77 -6.71
C MET A 51 -25.90 3.02 -7.56
N ILE A 52 -26.02 3.13 -8.87
CA ILE A 52 -24.91 3.51 -9.76
C ILE A 52 -24.36 4.89 -9.36
N TRP A 53 -25.24 5.84 -9.04
CA TRP A 53 -24.84 7.16 -8.52
C TRP A 53 -24.10 7.04 -7.19
N VAL A 54 -24.65 6.31 -6.21
CA VAL A 54 -23.99 6.10 -4.92
C VAL A 54 -22.63 5.43 -5.09
N PHE A 55 -22.52 4.39 -5.92
CA PHE A 55 -21.25 3.72 -6.20
C PHE A 55 -20.23 4.63 -6.89
N ALA A 56 -20.67 5.51 -7.79
CA ALA A 56 -19.79 6.48 -8.45
C ALA A 56 -19.18 7.48 -7.46
N PHE A 57 -19.91 7.85 -6.40
CA PHE A 57 -19.43 8.78 -5.37
C PHE A 57 -18.91 8.09 -4.09
N SER A 58 -19.04 6.77 -3.97
CA SER A 58 -18.61 6.02 -2.79
C SER A 58 -17.14 5.65 -2.84
N LYS A 59 -16.46 5.78 -1.70
CA LYS A 59 -15.06 5.36 -1.55
C LYS A 59 -14.96 3.84 -1.60
N TRP A 60 -14.05 3.34 -2.45
CA TRP A 60 -13.90 1.91 -2.68
C TRP A 60 -13.28 1.22 -1.45
N PRO A 61 -13.94 0.20 -0.84
CA PRO A 61 -13.57 -0.32 0.48
C PRO A 61 -12.24 -1.08 0.50
N ILE A 62 -11.84 -1.70 -0.61
CA ILE A 62 -10.58 -2.47 -0.69
C ILE A 62 -9.31 -1.60 -0.67
N LEU A 63 -9.44 -0.29 -0.92
CA LEU A 63 -8.33 0.65 -0.68
C LEU A 63 -8.09 0.84 0.82
N ASN A 64 -9.14 0.76 1.63
CA ASN A 64 -9.06 0.96 3.07
C ASN A 64 -8.37 -0.23 3.76
N GLN A 65 -8.65 -1.46 3.32
CA GLN A 65 -8.02 -2.67 3.86
C GLN A 65 -6.51 -2.72 3.58
N ARG A 66 -6.07 -2.33 2.38
CA ARG A 66 -4.63 -2.26 2.08
C ARG A 66 -3.94 -1.20 2.93
N ARG A 67 -4.58 -0.03 3.07
CA ARG A 67 -4.04 1.06 3.89
C ARG A 67 -3.92 0.68 5.36
N SER A 68 -4.91 0.00 5.95
CA SER A 68 -4.84 -0.39 7.36
C SER A 68 -3.72 -1.41 7.62
N VAL A 69 -3.51 -2.36 6.72
CA VAL A 69 -2.43 -3.36 6.84
C VAL A 69 -1.05 -2.74 6.63
N SER A 70 -0.90 -1.80 5.69
CA SER A 70 0.38 -1.10 5.52
C SER A 70 0.69 -0.20 6.72
N THR A 71 -0.31 0.54 7.21
CA THR A 71 -0.15 1.43 8.37
C THR A 71 0.16 0.67 9.66
N SER A 72 -0.46 -0.51 9.89
CA SER A 72 -0.12 -1.32 11.06
C SER A 72 1.31 -1.84 10.99
N LYS A 73 1.74 -2.32 9.83
CA LYS A 73 3.10 -2.83 9.65
C LYS A 73 4.16 -1.73 9.84
N GLU A 74 3.91 -0.54 9.29
CA GLU A 74 4.78 0.63 9.47
C GLU A 74 4.84 1.09 10.93
N SER A 75 3.71 1.06 11.67
CA SER A 75 3.71 1.40 13.10
C SER A 75 4.43 0.37 13.96
N ASP A 76 4.32 -0.92 13.62
CA ASP A 76 4.98 -2.01 14.35
C ASP A 76 6.50 -1.94 14.15
N GLU A 77 6.96 -1.78 12.90
CA GLU A 77 8.39 -1.61 12.55
C GLU A 77 8.99 -0.37 13.22
N ALA A 78 8.32 0.78 13.14
CA ALA A 78 8.77 1.98 13.84
C ALA A 78 8.84 1.74 15.36
N GLY A 79 7.84 1.07 15.95
CA GLY A 79 7.79 0.74 17.37
C GLY A 79 9.00 -0.09 17.84
N GLU A 80 9.46 -1.04 17.02
CA GLU A 80 10.67 -1.82 17.32
C GLU A 80 11.93 -0.95 17.35
N LEU A 81 12.06 0.01 16.45
CA LEU A 81 13.18 0.95 16.43
C LEU A 81 13.19 1.87 17.67
N TYR A 82 12.02 2.33 18.11
CA TYR A 82 11.88 3.07 19.37
C TYR A 82 12.31 2.21 20.56
N ALA A 83 11.94 0.92 20.59
CA ALA A 83 12.32 -0.01 21.66
C ALA A 83 13.84 -0.29 21.68
N ILE A 84 14.51 -0.27 20.51
CA ILE A 84 15.98 -0.34 20.42
C ILE A 84 16.60 0.92 21.03
N ALA A 85 16.18 2.10 20.57
CA ALA A 85 16.72 3.37 21.06
C ALA A 85 16.52 3.54 22.58
N TRP A 86 15.37 3.08 23.10
CA TRP A 86 15.11 3.07 24.54
C TRP A 86 16.06 2.15 25.32
N ARG A 87 16.33 0.94 24.82
CA ARG A 87 17.29 0.02 25.46
C ARG A 87 18.72 0.56 25.44
N GLU A 88 19.12 1.24 24.37
CA GLU A 88 20.42 1.95 24.30
C GLU A 88 20.51 3.01 25.40
N LEU A 89 19.42 3.77 25.62
CA LEU A 89 19.38 4.75 26.71
C LEU A 89 19.50 4.10 28.09
N GLU A 90 18.75 3.03 28.34
CA GLU A 90 18.73 2.35 29.64
C GLU A 90 20.06 1.65 29.95
N SER A 91 20.77 1.20 28.92
CA SER A 91 22.11 0.61 29.04
C SER A 91 23.25 1.63 29.10
N GLU A 92 22.94 2.94 29.12
CA GLU A 92 23.90 4.05 29.02
C GLU A 92 24.87 3.93 27.84
N ASN A 93 24.47 3.22 26.78
CA ASN A 93 25.29 2.95 25.60
C ASN A 93 24.84 3.81 24.43
N TYR A 94 25.10 5.10 24.52
CA TYR A 94 24.66 6.09 23.54
C TYR A 94 25.63 6.19 22.35
N HIS A 95 25.08 6.43 21.16
CA HIS A 95 25.90 6.84 20.02
C HIS A 95 26.38 8.29 20.21
N GLU A 96 27.69 8.48 20.41
CA GLU A 96 28.30 9.75 20.83
C GLU A 96 27.89 10.95 19.96
N SER A 97 27.92 10.80 18.64
CA SER A 97 27.56 11.89 17.71
C SER A 97 26.08 12.28 17.76
N VAL A 98 25.18 11.31 17.99
CA VAL A 98 23.73 11.55 18.09
C VAL A 98 23.39 12.15 19.43
N TRP A 99 23.99 11.62 20.48
CA TRP A 99 23.85 12.13 21.83
C TRP A 99 24.31 13.58 21.94
N ALA A 100 25.50 13.90 21.42
CA ALA A 100 26.02 15.26 21.41
C ALA A 100 25.06 16.23 20.70
N LYS A 101 24.47 15.82 19.57
CA LYS A 101 23.48 16.61 18.84
C LYS A 101 22.21 16.82 19.67
N ALA A 102 21.62 15.75 20.19
CA ALA A 102 20.42 15.82 21.02
C ALA A 102 20.63 16.70 22.26
N PHE A 103 21.77 16.54 22.94
CA PHE A 103 22.12 17.29 24.14
C PHE A 103 22.35 18.78 23.86
N ALA A 104 22.99 19.10 22.74
CA ALA A 104 23.16 20.49 22.29
C ALA A 104 21.80 21.16 22.01
N HIS A 105 20.89 20.47 21.32
CA HIS A 105 19.54 20.98 21.07
C HIS A 105 18.70 21.13 22.35
N ALA A 106 18.97 20.33 23.37
CA ALA A 106 18.30 20.38 24.66
C ALA A 106 18.85 21.44 25.62
N ASN A 107 19.85 22.23 25.23
CA ASN A 107 20.51 23.24 26.08
C ASN A 107 21.00 22.66 27.42
N GLY A 108 21.49 21.42 27.42
CA GLY A 108 21.99 20.75 28.63
C GLY A 108 20.92 20.13 29.53
N ASN A 109 19.64 20.22 29.17
CA ASN A 109 18.59 19.47 29.87
C ASN A 109 18.62 17.99 29.46
N GLU A 110 19.03 17.13 30.39
CA GLU A 110 19.20 15.69 30.12
C GLU A 110 17.89 14.98 29.77
N ALA A 111 16.76 15.34 30.39
CA ALA A 111 15.48 14.71 30.09
C ALA A 111 15.01 15.03 28.66
N ALA A 112 15.18 16.27 28.24
CA ALA A 112 14.89 16.69 26.86
C ALA A 112 15.90 16.09 25.87
N ALA A 113 17.17 15.95 26.25
CA ALA A 113 18.20 15.31 25.44
C ALA A 113 17.90 13.82 25.20
N LYS A 114 17.43 13.09 26.21
CA LYS A 114 17.01 11.68 26.07
C LYS A 114 15.86 11.52 25.08
N ALA A 115 14.85 12.39 25.16
CA ALA A 115 13.76 12.39 24.19
C ALA A 115 14.28 12.67 22.76
N GLY A 116 15.09 13.72 22.60
CA GLY A 116 15.69 14.06 21.31
C GLY A 116 16.64 13.00 20.75
N TYR A 117 17.33 12.26 21.62
CA TYR A 117 18.18 11.14 21.21
C TYR A 117 17.35 10.03 20.57
N ILE A 118 16.23 9.65 21.20
CA ILE A 118 15.35 8.60 20.67
C ILE A 118 14.90 8.96 19.26
N GLU A 119 14.43 10.19 19.04
CA GLU A 119 13.95 10.65 17.73
C GLU A 119 15.06 10.59 16.67
N LEU A 120 16.24 11.16 16.98
CA LEU A 120 17.38 11.16 16.06
C LEU A 120 17.95 9.76 15.81
N ARG A 121 17.87 8.87 16.80
CA ARG A 121 18.35 7.50 16.69
C ARG A 121 17.42 6.67 15.82
N VAL A 122 16.11 6.78 16.01
CA VAL A 122 15.12 6.12 15.16
C VAL A 122 15.26 6.57 13.71
N SER A 123 15.43 7.88 13.46
CA SER A 123 15.64 8.37 12.09
C SER A 123 16.89 7.76 11.45
N GLN A 124 17.98 7.62 12.20
CA GLN A 124 19.20 6.97 11.69
C GLN A 124 19.02 5.49 11.37
N LEU A 125 18.29 4.76 12.22
CA LEU A 125 18.05 3.33 11.99
C LEU A 125 17.15 3.11 10.76
N LEU A 126 16.11 3.94 10.60
CA LEU A 126 15.27 3.95 9.40
C LEU A 126 16.10 4.24 8.13
N GLU A 127 16.97 5.25 8.18
CA GLU A 127 17.86 5.58 7.06
C GLU A 127 18.84 4.43 6.76
N ALA A 128 19.37 3.76 7.79
CA ALA A 128 20.28 2.63 7.62
C ALA A 128 19.57 1.45 6.94
N GLU A 129 18.37 1.08 7.40
CA GLU A 129 17.56 0.02 6.79
C GLU A 129 17.19 0.36 5.35
N ALA A 130 16.79 1.60 5.08
CA ALA A 130 16.51 2.07 3.72
C ALA A 130 17.75 1.97 2.80
N VAL A 131 18.93 2.35 3.31
CA VAL A 131 20.19 2.21 2.57
C VAL A 131 20.53 0.75 2.30
N GLU A 132 20.32 -0.14 3.27
CA GLU A 132 20.52 -1.59 3.09
C GLU A 132 19.56 -2.18 2.06
N ALA A 133 18.28 -1.81 2.11
CA ALA A 133 17.28 -2.23 1.12
C ALA A 133 17.65 -1.79 -0.30
N VAL A 134 18.11 -0.55 -0.47
CA VAL A 134 18.61 -0.04 -1.76
C VAL A 134 19.87 -0.78 -2.21
N ARG A 135 20.81 -1.03 -1.30
CA ARG A 135 22.05 -1.78 -1.60
C ARG A 135 21.74 -3.22 -2.01
N ALA A 136 20.76 -3.87 -1.38
CA ALA A 136 20.33 -5.22 -1.72
C ALA A 136 19.73 -5.33 -3.13
N GLN A 137 19.07 -4.26 -3.60
CA GLN A 137 18.54 -4.19 -4.96
C GLN A 137 19.61 -3.89 -6.02
N ARG A 138 20.80 -3.43 -5.62
CA ARG A 138 21.85 -3.03 -6.55
C ARG A 138 22.52 -4.27 -7.15
N LYS A 139 22.43 -4.42 -8.47
CA LYS A 139 23.12 -5.50 -9.18
C LYS A 139 24.61 -5.15 -9.32
N ARG A 140 25.47 -6.16 -9.30
CA ARG A 140 26.92 -5.99 -9.52
C ARG A 140 27.31 -6.61 -10.86
N CYS A 141 28.17 -5.93 -11.59
CA CYS A 141 28.68 -6.44 -12.86
C CYS A 141 29.54 -7.68 -12.60
N PRO A 142 29.26 -8.84 -13.23
CA PRO A 142 30.03 -10.07 -13.00
C PRO A 142 31.50 -9.95 -13.40
N SER A 143 31.83 -9.02 -14.30
CA SER A 143 33.17 -8.90 -14.86
C SER A 143 34.09 -7.94 -14.10
N CYS A 144 33.56 -6.87 -13.51
CA CYS A 144 34.36 -5.85 -12.83
C CYS A 144 33.86 -5.50 -11.42
N ASN A 145 32.80 -6.15 -10.95
CA ASN A 145 32.16 -5.91 -9.66
C ASN A 145 31.66 -4.47 -9.44
N ALA A 146 31.65 -3.63 -10.48
CA ALA A 146 31.05 -2.31 -10.43
C ALA A 146 29.54 -2.42 -10.25
N ASP A 147 28.99 -1.49 -9.49
CA ASP A 147 27.55 -1.41 -9.32
C ASP A 147 26.86 -0.99 -10.61
N VAL A 148 25.80 -1.72 -10.95
CA VAL A 148 25.00 -1.53 -12.16
C VAL A 148 23.52 -1.59 -11.82
N THR A 149 22.71 -0.85 -12.57
CA THR A 149 21.26 -0.88 -12.46
C THR A 149 20.69 -1.98 -13.35
N GLU A 150 19.53 -2.54 -12.97
CA GLU A 150 18.87 -3.58 -13.76
C GLU A 150 18.50 -3.13 -15.19
N ALA A 151 18.23 -1.84 -15.39
CA ALA A 151 17.92 -1.27 -16.70
C ALA A 151 19.13 -1.09 -17.63
N GLN A 152 20.37 -1.26 -17.14
CA GLN A 152 21.57 -1.11 -17.97
C GLN A 152 21.80 -2.36 -18.83
N ALA A 153 22.04 -2.14 -20.14
CA ALA A 153 22.45 -3.20 -21.06
C ALA A 153 23.96 -3.47 -21.05
N VAL A 154 24.76 -2.43 -20.77
CA VAL A 154 26.23 -2.49 -20.76
C VAL A 154 26.74 -1.85 -19.47
N CYS A 155 27.75 -2.45 -18.86
CA CYS A 155 28.39 -1.87 -17.68
C CYS A 155 29.20 -0.62 -18.04
N GLY A 156 28.92 0.53 -17.42
CA GLY A 156 29.66 1.78 -17.67
C GLY A 156 31.13 1.78 -17.24
N SER A 157 31.57 0.82 -16.41
CA SER A 157 32.96 0.73 -15.94
C SER A 157 33.83 -0.15 -16.84
N CYS A 158 33.36 -1.34 -17.24
CA CYS A 158 34.15 -2.28 -18.05
C CYS A 158 33.63 -2.50 -19.47
N ASN A 159 32.58 -1.76 -19.86
CA ASN A 159 31.94 -1.78 -21.17
C ASN A 159 31.49 -3.18 -21.67
N LYS A 160 31.23 -4.12 -20.76
CA LYS A 160 30.72 -5.46 -21.09
C LYS A 160 29.20 -5.52 -20.97
N VAL A 161 28.59 -6.30 -21.86
CA VAL A 161 27.14 -6.56 -21.87
C VAL A 161 26.75 -7.31 -20.59
N LEU A 162 25.65 -6.89 -19.97
CA LEU A 162 25.15 -7.47 -18.72
C LEU A 162 24.26 -8.69 -19.03
N PRO A 163 24.36 -9.77 -18.23
CA PRO A 163 23.72 -11.05 -18.58
C PRO A 163 22.18 -11.03 -18.54
N TRP A 164 21.58 -10.04 -17.90
CA TRP A 164 20.12 -9.86 -17.81
C TRP A 164 19.55 -8.93 -18.90
N SER A 165 20.38 -8.44 -19.83
CA SER A 165 19.94 -7.57 -20.93
C SER A 165 19.72 -8.32 -22.27
N GLN A 166 19.67 -9.65 -22.23
CA GLN A 166 19.39 -10.55 -23.34
C GLN A 166 17.98 -11.10 -23.17
#